data_AF-A0A1F8FS53-F1
#
_entry.id   AF-A0A1F8FS53-F1
#
_cell.length_a   1.000
_cell.length_b   1.000
_cell.length_c   1.000
_cell.angle_alpha   90.00
_cell.angle_beta   90.00
_cell.angle_gamma   90.00
#
_symmetry.space_group_name_H-M   'P 1'
#
loop_
_entity.id
_entity.type
_entity.pdbx_description
1 polymer ?
#
loop_
_entity_poly.entity_id
_entity_poly.type
_entity_poly.pdbx_seq_one_letter_code
_entity_poly.pdbx_strand_id
1 'polypeptide(L)'
;MGRYSYGGKNEADDVKKIATSFLKKHGYFKGWLSGTITWTHGWSGNKSSVGISVSTLDNDNDGYLRINYTQTDRNTDEKKDFDYKIPLTTTPCRYGGKRYWFICPWYKNSVYCGKRVGTLYKDGDYFACRHCYNLTYSSRKQNRRYNLFPLFNVLTIEKKIDELHERIKRPYYAGRPTKRQRRLEMLYRQAGLSYQRYTKLK
;
A
#
# COMPACT_ATOMS: atom_id res chain seq x y z
N MET A 1 14.45 12.69 2.72
CA MET A 1 14.88 13.74 3.68
C MET A 1 14.19 15.04 3.27
N GLY A 2 13.55 15.86 4.10
CA GLY A 2 13.28 15.79 5.55
C GLY A 2 11.83 15.38 5.86
N ARG A 3 11.70 14.27 6.61
CA ARG A 3 10.42 13.69 7.03
C ARG A 3 10.45 13.43 8.54
N TYR A 4 10.83 14.42 9.33
CA TYR A 4 10.87 14.24 10.78
C TYR A 4 9.86 15.17 11.43
N SER A 5 8.65 14.63 11.61
CA SER A 5 7.75 15.07 12.67
C SER A 5 7.90 14.03 13.78
N TYR A 6 8.69 14.33 14.81
CA TYR A 6 9.03 13.44 15.93
C TYR A 6 7.87 13.08 16.87
N GLY A 7 6.61 13.27 16.44
CA GLY A 7 5.41 12.93 17.22
C GLY A 7 4.17 12.61 16.36
N GLY A 8 4.36 12.24 15.09
CA GLY A 8 3.25 12.01 14.15
C GLY A 8 2.97 10.52 13.90
N LYS A 9 1.68 10.15 13.83
CA LYS A 9 1.15 8.82 13.43
C LYS A 9 2.02 8.09 12.38
N ASN A 10 2.23 6.79 12.52
CA ASN A 10 3.00 6.00 11.55
C ASN A 10 2.44 6.10 10.12
N GLU A 11 3.33 6.03 9.12
CA GLU A 11 2.98 6.14 7.71
C GLU A 11 2.56 4.78 7.15
N ALA A 12 1.33 4.72 6.63
CA ALA A 12 0.77 3.51 6.01
C ALA A 12 1.57 3.03 4.78
N ASP A 13 2.37 3.92 4.18
CA ASP A 13 3.14 3.63 2.98
C ASP A 13 4.43 2.84 3.29
N ASP A 14 4.98 3.01 4.50
CA ASP A 14 6.27 2.46 4.91
C ASP A 14 6.15 1.10 5.63
N VAL A 15 4.95 0.77 6.12
CA VAL A 15 4.69 -0.49 6.81
C VAL A 15 4.37 -1.64 5.85
N LYS A 16 4.61 -2.88 6.29
CA LYS A 16 4.29 -4.08 5.50
C LYS A 16 2.77 -4.18 5.31
N LYS A 17 2.36 -4.57 4.10
CA LYS A 17 0.95 -4.53 3.70
C LYS A 17 0.54 -5.76 2.91
N ILE A 18 -0.64 -6.28 3.22
CA ILE A 18 -1.32 -7.34 2.47
C ILE A 18 -2.56 -6.70 1.85
N ALA A 19 -2.65 -6.74 0.52
CA ALA A 19 -3.74 -6.12 -0.22
C ALA A 19 -4.54 -7.17 -1.02
N THR A 20 -5.86 -7.00 -1.09
CA THR A 20 -6.70 -7.86 -1.93
C THR A 20 -6.36 -7.72 -3.41
N SER A 21 -5.85 -6.56 -3.84
CA SER A 21 -5.35 -6.37 -5.21
C SER A 21 -4.14 -7.25 -5.53
N PHE A 22 -3.23 -7.43 -4.57
CA PHE A 22 -2.09 -8.33 -4.70
C PHE A 22 -2.57 -9.77 -4.78
N LEU A 23 -3.41 -10.20 -3.83
CA LEU A 23 -3.97 -11.56 -3.82
C LEU A 23 -4.74 -11.90 -5.10
N LYS A 24 -5.54 -10.95 -5.62
CA LYS A 24 -6.25 -11.10 -6.88
C LYS A 24 -5.31 -11.23 -8.07
N LYS A 25 -4.26 -10.41 -8.13
CA LYS A 25 -3.25 -10.44 -9.20
C LYS A 25 -2.53 -11.79 -9.26
N HIS A 26 -2.30 -12.40 -8.10
CA HIS A 26 -1.62 -13.69 -7.97
C HIS A 26 -2.57 -14.90 -7.93
N GLY A 27 -3.88 -14.71 -8.11
CA GLY A 27 -4.83 -15.80 -8.28
C GLY A 27 -5.31 -16.51 -7.00
N TYR A 28 -5.05 -15.96 -5.82
CA TYR A 28 -5.38 -16.59 -4.53
C TYR A 28 -6.89 -16.78 -4.26
N PHE A 29 -7.78 -16.13 -5.02
CA PHE A 29 -9.22 -16.20 -4.81
C PHE A 29 -9.95 -17.24 -5.68
N LYS A 30 -9.24 -18.29 -6.14
CA LYS A 30 -9.77 -19.35 -7.00
C LYS A 30 -9.89 -20.69 -6.26
N GLY A 31 -10.43 -20.68 -5.05
CA GLY A 31 -10.53 -21.86 -4.19
C GLY A 31 -9.57 -21.77 -3.01
N TRP A 32 -8.78 -22.82 -2.80
CA TRP A 32 -7.75 -22.84 -1.77
C TRP A 32 -6.37 -22.65 -2.36
N LEU A 33 -5.66 -21.61 -1.90
CA LEU A 33 -4.28 -21.38 -2.31
C LEU A 33 -3.47 -20.84 -1.13
N SER A 34 -2.31 -21.44 -0.91
CA SER A 34 -1.32 -20.99 0.06
C SER A 34 -0.09 -20.43 -0.64
N GLY A 35 0.63 -19.56 0.06
CA GLY A 35 1.84 -18.93 -0.45
C GLY A 35 2.50 -18.05 0.59
N THR A 36 3.65 -17.50 0.24
CA THR A 36 4.44 -16.67 1.15
C THR A 36 4.63 -15.30 0.54
N ILE A 37 4.34 -14.24 1.30
CA ILE A 37 4.70 -12.88 0.91
C ILE A 37 6.02 -12.52 1.59
N THR A 38 6.99 -12.11 0.79
CA THR A 38 8.30 -11.63 1.25
C THR A 38 8.43 -10.13 1.04
N TRP A 39 8.94 -9.45 2.06
CA TRP A 39 9.35 -8.05 1.99
C TRP A 39 10.83 -7.94 2.28
N THR A 40 11.55 -7.21 1.44
CA THR A 40 12.95 -6.86 1.61
C THR A 40 13.05 -5.45 2.21
N HIS A 41 13.77 -5.31 3.31
CA HIS A 41 14.04 -4.00 3.89
C HIS A 41 15.26 -3.38 3.19
N GLY A 42 15.06 -2.26 2.49
CA GLY A 42 16.01 -1.74 1.51
C GLY A 42 17.40 -1.38 2.03
N TRP A 43 17.55 -1.00 3.30
CA TRP A 43 18.86 -0.61 3.85
C TRP A 43 19.61 -1.79 4.50
N SER A 44 18.92 -2.68 5.21
CA SER A 44 19.57 -3.76 5.95
C SER A 44 19.63 -5.09 5.19
N GLY A 45 18.94 -5.21 4.06
CA GLY A 45 18.82 -6.48 3.33
C GLY A 45 17.96 -7.54 4.04
N ASN A 46 17.49 -7.25 5.26
CA ASN A 46 16.69 -8.18 6.05
C ASN A 46 15.40 -8.53 5.30
N LYS A 47 15.18 -9.83 5.13
CA LYS A 47 13.98 -10.38 4.54
C LYS A 47 13.01 -10.74 5.64
N SER A 48 11.76 -10.35 5.47
CA SER A 48 10.67 -10.82 6.31
C SER A 48 9.64 -11.50 5.46
N SER A 49 9.21 -12.67 5.89
CA SER A 49 8.20 -13.48 5.22
C SER A 49 6.98 -13.63 6.10
N VAL A 50 5.82 -13.71 5.47
CA VAL A 50 4.56 -14.10 6.11
C VAL A 50 3.92 -15.15 5.23
N GLY A 51 3.56 -16.28 5.83
CA GLY A 51 2.76 -17.30 5.19
C GLY A 51 1.30 -16.86 5.14
N ILE A 52 0.66 -17.18 4.03
CA ILE A 52 -0.72 -16.82 3.75
C ILE A 52 -1.42 -18.03 3.16
N SER A 53 -2.63 -18.29 3.60
CA SER A 53 -3.53 -19.24 2.95
C SER A 53 -4.90 -18.63 2.78
N VAL A 54 -5.41 -18.60 1.56
CA VAL A 54 -6.75 -18.12 1.25
C VAL A 54 -7.64 -19.31 1.00
N SER A 55 -8.80 -19.34 1.65
CA SER A 55 -9.87 -20.30 1.34
C SER A 55 -11.09 -19.53 0.87
N THR A 56 -11.59 -19.88 -0.31
CA THR A 56 -12.89 -19.44 -0.86
C THR A 56 -13.75 -20.63 -1.30
N LEU A 57 -13.53 -21.81 -0.71
CA LEU A 57 -14.13 -23.08 -1.15
C LEU A 57 -15.58 -23.26 -0.70
N ASP A 58 -15.93 -22.74 0.47
CA ASP A 58 -17.29 -22.82 1.01
C ASP A 58 -17.99 -21.49 0.73
N ASN A 59 -19.26 -21.55 0.28
CA ASN A 59 -20.22 -20.48 0.03
C ASN A 59 -19.75 -19.03 0.28
N ASP A 60 -20.01 -18.12 -0.67
CA ASP A 60 -19.58 -16.71 -0.76
C ASP A 60 -19.40 -15.85 0.53
N ASN A 61 -19.89 -16.28 1.68
CA ASN A 61 -19.81 -15.66 2.99
C ASN A 61 -18.76 -16.23 3.98
N ASP A 62 -18.19 -17.42 3.77
CA ASP A 62 -17.27 -18.05 4.77
C ASP A 62 -15.79 -17.99 4.38
N GLY A 63 -15.47 -17.26 3.30
CA GLY A 63 -14.09 -17.09 2.86
C GLY A 63 -13.21 -16.44 3.93
N TYR A 64 -11.98 -16.92 4.09
CA TYR A 64 -11.03 -16.34 5.02
C TYR A 64 -9.60 -16.32 4.47
N LEU A 65 -8.83 -15.38 4.99
CA LEU A 65 -7.38 -15.28 4.86
C LEU A 65 -6.73 -15.75 6.15
N ARG A 66 -6.09 -16.91 6.16
CA ARG A 66 -5.20 -17.33 7.24
C ARG A 66 -3.84 -16.68 7.05
N ILE A 67 -3.31 -16.11 8.11
CA ILE A 67 -1.99 -15.49 8.16
C ILE A 67 -1.19 -16.22 9.23
N ASN A 68 0.01 -16.66 8.88
CA ASN A 68 0.95 -17.25 9.82
C ASN A 68 2.35 -16.66 9.69
N TYR A 69 2.94 -16.25 10.81
CA TYR A 69 4.32 -15.76 10.88
C TYR A 69 4.85 -15.81 12.30
N THR A 70 6.16 -15.73 12.39
CA THR A 70 6.88 -15.61 13.66
C THR A 70 7.45 -14.20 13.76
N GLN A 71 7.40 -13.63 14.95
CA GLN A 71 7.96 -12.31 15.23
C GLN A 71 8.78 -12.39 16.51
N THR A 72 10.03 -11.97 16.40
CA THR A 72 10.89 -11.76 17.57
C THR A 72 10.59 -10.39 18.17
N ASP A 73 10.28 -10.37 19.46
CA ASP A 73 10.15 -9.14 20.23
C ASP A 73 11.53 -8.48 20.36
N ARG A 74 11.61 -7.17 20.12
CA ARG A 74 12.90 -6.45 20.18
C ARG A 74 13.40 -6.25 21.60
N ASN A 75 12.51 -6.28 22.58
CA ASN A 75 12.86 -5.98 23.96
C ASN A 75 13.21 -7.24 24.75
N THR A 76 12.50 -8.35 24.49
CA THR A 76 12.69 -9.60 25.23
C THR A 76 13.42 -10.68 24.42
N ASP A 77 13.67 -10.44 23.12
CA ASP A 77 14.22 -11.41 22.17
C ASP A 77 13.42 -12.72 22.05
N GLU A 78 12.20 -12.74 22.60
CA GLU A 78 11.30 -13.87 22.55
C GLU A 78 10.65 -13.98 21.17
N LYS A 79 10.61 -15.21 20.65
CA LYS A 79 9.89 -15.53 19.41
C LYS A 79 8.43 -15.82 19.73
N LYS A 80 7.53 -15.02 19.16
CA LYS A 80 6.09 -15.21 19.25
C LYS A 80 5.56 -15.67 17.91
N ASP A 81 4.80 -16.76 17.94
CA ASP A 81 4.16 -17.32 16.76
C ASP A 81 2.72 -16.79 16.66
N PHE A 82 2.38 -16.32 15.47
CA PHE A 82 1.05 -15.78 15.17
C PHE A 82 0.42 -16.64 14.09
N ASP A 83 -0.79 -17.13 14.37
CA ASP A 83 -1.62 -17.86 13.43
C ASP A 83 -3.09 -17.51 13.67
N TYR A 84 -3.69 -16.81 12.71
CA TYR A 84 -5.06 -16.35 12.84
C TYR A 84 -5.72 -16.15 11.48
N LYS A 85 -7.05 -16.05 11.50
CA LYS A 85 -7.89 -15.89 10.31
C LYS A 85 -8.46 -14.47 10.25
N ILE A 86 -8.52 -13.93 9.04
CA ILE A 86 -9.19 -12.67 8.72
C ILE A 86 -10.35 -12.99 7.77
N PRO A 87 -11.61 -12.67 8.15
CA PRO A 87 -12.75 -12.93 7.29
C PRO A 87 -12.68 -12.13 5.98
N LEU A 88 -13.17 -12.75 4.92
CA LEU A 88 -13.33 -12.14 3.61
C LEU A 88 -14.81 -11.86 3.36
N THR A 89 -15.08 -10.81 2.58
CA THR A 89 -16.41 -10.53 2.05
C THR A 89 -16.30 -10.09 0.61
N THR A 90 -17.38 -10.25 -0.15
CA THR A 90 -17.41 -9.92 -1.57
C THR A 90 -18.45 -8.84 -1.86
N THR A 91 -18.17 -8.05 -2.88
CA THR A 91 -19.17 -7.15 -3.48
C THR A 91 -19.25 -7.47 -4.97
N PRO A 92 -20.46 -7.59 -5.56
CA PRO A 92 -20.61 -7.79 -6.99
C PRO A 92 -20.09 -6.57 -7.77
N CYS A 93 -19.48 -6.81 -8.91
CA CYS A 93 -18.99 -5.77 -9.80
C CYS A 93 -19.96 -5.54 -10.97
N ARG A 94 -20.16 -4.27 -11.36
CA ARG A 94 -21.08 -3.89 -12.45
C ARG A 94 -20.79 -4.57 -13.80
N TYR A 95 -19.53 -4.88 -14.08
CA TYR A 95 -19.10 -5.52 -15.33
C TYR A 95 -18.79 -7.02 -15.15
N GLY A 96 -19.39 -7.66 -14.15
CA GLY A 96 -19.16 -9.06 -13.82
C GLY A 96 -18.01 -9.31 -12.85
N GLY A 97 -18.06 -10.47 -12.20
CA GLY A 97 -17.10 -10.90 -11.19
C GLY A 97 -17.32 -10.29 -9.80
N LYS A 98 -16.40 -10.63 -8.90
CA LYS A 98 -16.45 -10.25 -7.47
C LYS A 98 -15.25 -9.40 -7.08
N ARG A 99 -15.48 -8.45 -6.19
CA ARG A 99 -14.41 -7.71 -5.50
C ARG A 99 -14.33 -8.19 -4.06
N TYR A 100 -13.18 -8.78 -3.73
CA TYR A 100 -12.87 -9.23 -2.40
C TYR A 100 -12.42 -8.09 -1.49
N TRP A 101 -12.83 -8.19 -0.24
CA TRP A 101 -12.49 -7.30 0.84
C TRP A 101 -12.15 -8.10 2.09
N PHE A 102 -11.26 -7.57 2.92
CA PHE A 102 -11.05 -8.07 4.28
C PHE A 102 -12.05 -7.41 5.23
N ILE A 103 -12.50 -8.14 6.24
CA ILE A 103 -13.18 -7.58 7.41
C ILE A 103 -12.14 -7.52 8.53
N CYS A 104 -11.90 -6.32 9.07
CA CYS A 104 -10.96 -6.16 10.17
C CYS A 104 -11.52 -6.78 11.46
N PRO A 105 -10.95 -7.89 11.99
CA PRO A 105 -11.50 -8.59 13.15
C PRO A 105 -11.10 -7.96 14.50
N TRP A 106 -10.34 -6.87 14.46
CA TRP A 106 -9.70 -6.28 15.64
C TRP A 106 -10.56 -5.22 16.31
N TYR A 107 -10.18 -4.91 17.54
CA TYR A 107 -10.79 -3.88 18.37
C TYR A 107 -9.93 -2.62 18.39
N LYS A 108 -10.58 -1.48 18.54
CA LYS A 108 -9.92 -0.20 18.80
C LYS A 108 -10.65 0.51 19.92
N ASN A 109 -9.94 0.87 20.99
CA ASN A 109 -10.54 1.52 22.17
C ASN A 109 -11.78 0.76 22.68
N SER A 110 -11.66 -0.56 22.80
CA SER A 110 -12.74 -1.47 23.22
C SER A 110 -13.96 -1.56 22.28
N VAL A 111 -13.90 -0.98 21.07
CA VAL A 111 -14.96 -1.07 20.06
C VAL A 111 -14.51 -2.00 18.92
N TYR A 112 -15.36 -2.96 18.55
CA TYR A 112 -15.11 -3.85 17.42
C TYR A 112 -15.01 -3.05 16.12
N CYS A 113 -13.95 -3.27 15.33
CA CYS A 113 -13.74 -2.49 14.11
C CYS A 113 -14.71 -2.90 13.00
N GLY A 114 -14.76 -4.18 12.62
CA GLY A 114 -15.66 -4.73 11.60
C GLY A 114 -15.56 -4.10 10.20
N LYS A 115 -14.60 -3.20 9.98
CA LYS A 115 -14.54 -2.41 8.74
C LYS A 115 -14.10 -3.26 7.57
N ARG A 116 -14.81 -3.09 6.46
CA ARG A 116 -14.46 -3.63 5.15
C ARG A 116 -13.28 -2.85 4.56
N VAL A 117 -12.14 -3.52 4.34
CA VAL A 117 -10.90 -2.89 3.86
C VAL A 117 -10.22 -3.69 2.75
N GLY A 118 -9.55 -2.99 1.83
CA GLY A 118 -8.79 -3.62 0.75
C GLY A 118 -7.34 -3.95 1.11
N THR A 119 -6.83 -3.38 2.20
CA THR A 119 -5.44 -3.50 2.62
C THR A 119 -5.35 -3.60 4.14
N LEU A 120 -4.56 -4.56 4.60
CA LEU A 120 -4.15 -4.75 5.98
C LEU A 120 -2.69 -4.34 6.13
N TYR A 121 -2.36 -3.78 7.28
CA TYR A 121 -1.06 -3.20 7.60
C TYR A 121 -0.48 -3.87 8.84
N LYS A 122 0.85 -3.99 8.87
CA LYS A 122 1.60 -4.52 10.02
C LYS A 122 2.28 -3.38 10.77
N ASP A 123 1.64 -2.91 11.84
CA ASP A 123 2.13 -1.81 12.71
C ASP A 123 1.90 -2.15 14.19
N GLY A 124 2.45 -3.27 14.61
CA GLY A 124 2.18 -3.91 15.91
C GLY A 124 2.29 -5.42 15.73
N ASP A 125 1.68 -6.19 16.63
CA ASP A 125 1.79 -7.65 16.59
C ASP A 125 0.98 -8.28 15.46
N TYR A 126 -0.23 -7.79 15.18
CA TYR A 126 -1.17 -8.35 14.19
C TYR A 126 -1.18 -7.56 12.87
N PHE A 127 -1.85 -8.10 11.85
CA PHE A 127 -2.24 -7.37 10.63
C PHE A 127 -3.63 -6.78 10.80
N ALA A 128 -3.74 -5.46 10.87
CA ALA A 128 -5.00 -4.75 11.07
C ALA A 128 -5.25 -3.66 10.02
N CYS A 129 -6.44 -3.07 10.04
CA CYS A 129 -6.74 -1.95 9.15
C CYS A 129 -6.03 -0.66 9.60
N ARG A 130 -5.89 0.29 8.66
CA ARG A 130 -5.30 1.62 8.96
C ARG A 130 -5.99 2.36 10.10
N HIS A 131 -7.27 2.09 10.34
CA HIS A 131 -8.04 2.79 11.37
C HIS A 131 -7.70 2.28 12.77
N CYS A 132 -7.51 0.97 12.94
CA CYS A 132 -7.08 0.37 14.20
C CYS A 132 -5.71 0.92 14.60
N TYR A 133 -4.73 0.88 13.69
CA TYR A 133 -3.39 1.41 13.93
C TYR A 133 -3.26 2.93 13.80
N ASN A 134 -4.37 3.64 13.57
CA ASN A 134 -4.36 5.10 13.43
C ASN A 134 -3.31 5.61 12.42
N LEU A 135 -3.10 4.88 11.32
CA LEU A 135 -2.08 5.20 10.33
C LEU A 135 -2.50 6.40 9.48
N THR A 136 -1.51 7.16 9.03
CA THR A 136 -1.70 8.25 8.06
C THR A 136 -0.95 7.98 6.77
N TYR A 137 -1.36 8.59 5.67
CA TYR A 137 -0.59 8.54 4.44
C TYR A 137 0.54 9.56 4.48
N SER A 138 1.68 9.22 3.88
CA SER A 138 2.84 10.10 3.75
C SER A 138 2.46 11.46 3.14
N SER A 139 1.54 11.44 2.17
CA SER A 139 1.01 12.64 1.49
C SER A 139 0.34 13.65 2.44
N ARG A 140 -0.22 13.20 3.57
CA ARG A 140 -0.83 14.08 4.59
C ARG A 140 0.21 14.79 5.45
N LYS A 141 1.41 14.24 5.57
CA LYS A 141 2.52 14.81 6.36
C LYS A 141 3.40 15.76 5.53
N GLN A 142 3.12 15.94 4.24
CA GLN A 142 3.88 16.87 3.41
C GLN A 142 3.62 18.31 3.83
N ASN A 143 4.64 18.97 4.40
CA ASN A 143 4.60 20.39 4.67
C ASN A 143 4.80 21.18 3.37
N ARG A 144 3.69 21.62 2.77
CA ARG A 144 3.70 22.42 1.53
C ARG A 144 4.16 23.86 1.73
N ARG A 145 4.26 24.34 2.97
CA ARG A 145 4.72 25.69 3.31
C ARG A 145 6.24 25.76 3.51
N TYR A 146 6.92 24.62 3.48
CA TYR A 146 8.37 24.60 3.57
C TYR A 146 8.98 25.24 2.32
N ASN A 147 9.93 26.17 2.48
CA ASN A 147 10.48 26.96 1.36
C ASN A 147 11.10 26.11 0.25
N LEU A 148 11.71 24.96 0.59
CA LEU A 148 12.28 24.03 -0.38
C LEU A 148 11.26 23.03 -0.95
N PHE A 149 9.99 23.06 -0.52
CA PHE A 149 8.94 22.17 -1.04
C PHE A 149 8.82 22.19 -2.57
N PRO A 150 8.88 23.36 -3.26
CA PRO A 150 8.82 23.40 -4.72
C PRO A 150 9.97 22.62 -5.37
N LEU A 151 11.19 22.73 -4.83
CA LEU A 151 12.35 21.96 -5.30
C LEU A 151 12.16 20.46 -5.09
N PHE A 152 11.76 20.03 -3.89
CA PHE A 152 11.48 18.62 -3.63
C PHE A 152 10.37 18.08 -4.52
N ASN A 153 9.34 18.89 -4.80
CA ASN A 153 8.27 18.51 -5.70
C ASN A 153 8.78 18.28 -7.13
N VAL A 154 9.68 19.12 -7.64
CA VAL A 154 10.35 18.91 -8.95
C VAL A 154 11.04 17.56 -8.98
N LEU A 155 11.91 17.26 -8.01
CA LEU A 155 12.63 15.98 -7.93
C LEU A 155 11.67 14.77 -7.89
N THR A 156 10.55 14.89 -7.17
CA THR A 156 9.54 13.81 -7.16
C THR A 156 8.78 13.66 -8.47
N ILE A 157 8.62 14.74 -9.25
CA ILE A 157 7.98 14.72 -10.55
C ILE A 157 8.95 14.13 -11.58
N GLU A 158 10.22 14.52 -11.56
CA GLU A 158 11.28 13.97 -12.42
C GLU A 158 11.37 12.46 -12.29
N LYS A 159 11.43 11.93 -11.06
CA LYS A 159 11.41 10.47 -10.86
C LYS A 159 10.19 9.79 -11.50
N LYS A 160 9.01 10.43 -11.44
CA LYS A 160 7.79 9.88 -12.07
C LYS A 160 7.83 9.99 -13.59
N ILE A 161 8.50 11.01 -14.13
CA ILE A 161 8.74 11.18 -15.56
C ILE A 161 9.60 10.01 -16.04
N ASP A 162 10.70 9.72 -15.35
CA ASP A 162 11.62 8.62 -15.68
C ASP A 162 10.91 7.26 -15.64
N GLU A 163 10.23 6.94 -14.53
CA GLU A 163 9.46 5.70 -14.37
C GLU A 163 8.36 5.53 -15.44
N LEU A 164 7.75 6.64 -15.87
CA LEU A 164 6.69 6.62 -16.87
C LEU A 164 7.24 6.48 -18.28
N HIS A 165 8.38 7.12 -18.58
CA HIS A 165 9.12 6.96 -19.83
C HIS A 165 9.47 5.50 -20.08
N GLU A 166 10.08 4.83 -19.10
CA GLU A 166 10.44 3.40 -19.21
C GLU A 166 9.23 2.49 -19.50
N ARG A 167 8.05 2.87 -18.99
CA ARG A 167 6.81 2.11 -19.18
C ARG A 167 6.10 2.40 -20.51
N ILE A 168 6.43 3.48 -21.21
CA ILE A 168 5.81 3.84 -22.49
C ILE A 168 6.53 3.09 -23.61
N LYS A 169 5.89 2.02 -24.09
CA LYS A 169 6.38 1.27 -25.27
C LYS A 169 5.89 1.86 -26.60
N ARG A 170 4.71 2.47 -26.60
CA ARG A 170 4.07 3.09 -27.76
C ARG A 170 3.47 4.44 -27.35
N PRO A 171 4.15 5.56 -27.61
CA PRO A 171 3.70 6.88 -27.17
C PRO A 171 2.45 7.34 -27.93
N TYR A 172 2.37 7.04 -29.22
CA TYR A 172 1.27 7.41 -30.11
C TYR A 172 0.56 6.17 -30.66
N TYR A 173 -0.74 6.31 -30.89
CA TYR A 173 -1.56 5.33 -31.59
C TYR A 173 -2.53 6.08 -32.52
N ALA A 174 -2.53 5.73 -33.81
CA ALA A 174 -3.32 6.40 -34.84
C ALA A 174 -3.12 7.94 -34.83
N GLY A 175 -1.86 8.38 -34.73
CA GLY A 175 -1.49 9.80 -34.66
C GLY A 175 -1.87 10.53 -33.37
N ARG A 176 -2.54 9.86 -32.41
CA ARG A 176 -2.98 10.47 -31.15
C ARG A 176 -2.11 10.01 -29.98
N PRO A 177 -1.77 10.89 -29.03
CA PRO A 177 -0.99 10.51 -27.85
C PRO A 177 -1.83 9.60 -26.97
N THR A 178 -1.22 8.49 -26.54
CA THR A 178 -1.83 7.53 -25.61
C THR A 178 -2.08 8.16 -24.24
N LYS A 179 -2.89 7.51 -23.40
CA LYS A 179 -3.17 7.99 -22.03
C LYS A 179 -1.88 8.16 -21.21
N ARG A 180 -0.88 7.30 -21.42
CA ARG A 180 0.42 7.39 -20.74
C ARG A 180 1.24 8.56 -21.27
N GLN A 181 1.27 8.77 -22.58
CA GLN A 181 1.95 9.92 -23.21
C GLN A 181 1.36 11.26 -22.74
N ARG A 182 0.03 11.39 -22.71
CA ARG A 182 -0.63 12.60 -22.17
C ARG A 182 -0.31 12.82 -20.69
N ARG A 183 -0.18 11.73 -19.92
CA ARG A 183 0.21 11.81 -18.50
C ARG A 183 1.64 12.29 -18.34
N LEU A 184 2.54 11.87 -19.21
CA LEU A 184 3.93 12.31 -19.26
C LEU A 184 4.03 13.81 -19.55
N GLU A 185 3.34 14.28 -20.59
CA GLU A 185 3.26 15.71 -20.94
C GLU A 185 2.72 16.57 -19.78
N MET A 186 1.69 16.08 -19.09
CA MET A 186 1.18 16.75 -17.88
C MET A 186 2.23 16.83 -16.77
N LEU A 187 3.04 15.79 -16.57
CA LEU A 187 4.10 15.80 -15.54
C LEU A 187 5.19 16.81 -15.90
N TYR A 188 5.62 16.88 -17.16
CA TYR A 188 6.58 17.90 -17.62
C TYR A 188 6.07 19.32 -17.36
N ARG A 189 4.81 19.60 -17.70
CA ARG A 189 4.18 20.89 -17.41
C ARG A 189 4.17 21.20 -15.92
N GLN A 190 3.85 20.20 -15.09
CA GLN A 190 3.83 20.35 -13.63
C GLN A 190 5.24 20.60 -13.05
N ALA A 191 6.28 19.96 -13.59
CA ALA A 191 7.66 20.20 -13.21
C ALA A 191 8.08 21.64 -13.53
N GLY A 192 7.80 22.11 -14.75
CA GLY A 192 8.09 23.49 -15.16
C GLY A 192 7.44 24.54 -14.26
N LEU A 193 6.15 24.36 -13.92
CA LEU A 193 5.45 25.24 -12.98
C LEU A 193 6.06 25.22 -11.57
N SER A 194 6.52 24.06 -11.11
CA SER A 194 7.14 23.91 -9.79
C SER A 194 8.53 24.56 -9.75
N TYR A 195 9.30 24.43 -10.84
CA TYR A 195 10.59 25.08 -11.01
C TYR A 195 10.46 26.60 -11.03
N GLN A 196 9.51 27.14 -11.80
CA GLN A 196 9.21 28.58 -11.82
C GLN A 196 8.82 29.13 -10.45
N ARG A 197 8.13 28.34 -9.62
CA ARG A 197 7.79 28.74 -8.23
C ARG A 197 9.02 28.76 -7.34
N TYR A 198 9.92 27.80 -7.49
CA TYR A 198 11.18 27.77 -6.75
C TYR A 198 12.07 28.98 -7.10
N THR A 199 12.23 29.29 -8.39
CA THR A 199 13.06 30.41 -8.83
C THR A 199 12.52 31.76 -8.38
N LYS A 200 11.20 31.89 -8.15
CA LYS A 200 10.57 33.09 -7.59
C LYS A 200 10.68 33.24 -6.06
N LEU A 201 11.09 32.19 -5.35
CA LEU A 201 11.30 32.21 -3.90
C LEU A 201 12.75 32.54 -3.50
N LYS A 202 13.67 32.52 -4.46
CA LYS A 202 15.03 33.05 -4.34
C LYS A 202 15.04 34.53 -4.64
#